data_AF-A0A060XY63-F1
#
_entry.id   AF-A0A060XY63-F1
#
_cell.length_a   1.000
_cell.length_b   1.000
_cell.length_c   1.000
_cell.angle_alpha   90.00
_cell.angle_beta   90.00
_cell.angle_gamma   90.00
#
_symmetry.space_group_name_H-M   'P 1'
#
loop_
_entity.id
_entity.type
_entity.pdbx_description
1 polymer ?
#
loop_
_entity_poly.entity_id
_entity_poly.type
_entity_poly.pdbx_seq_one_letter_code
_entity_poly.pdbx_strand_id
1 'polypeptide(L)'
;MIDQPHDEALSEEFYKDRPVIAAHCFTEGMKLEAVDPASPFCISPATVTKVFSDQYFLVKMDNLCGDDLVSEGSGKSFLCHRDSPGIFPAQWSLKNGLPLSPPPGGETLVTFTELLLKLCSTSF
;
A
#
# COMPACT_ATOMS: atom_id res chain seq x y z
N MET A 1 11.67 19.50 -36.90
CA MET A 1 12.30 18.86 -35.73
C MET A 1 11.94 19.75 -34.56
N ILE A 2 11.05 19.29 -33.68
CA ILE A 2 10.61 20.07 -32.54
C ILE A 2 11.69 19.88 -31.48
N ASP A 3 12.43 20.95 -31.21
CA ASP A 3 13.41 21.00 -30.14
C ASP A 3 12.63 20.91 -28.82
N GLN A 4 12.68 19.76 -28.16
CA GLN A 4 12.14 19.64 -26.80
C GLN A 4 13.07 20.44 -25.89
N PRO A 5 12.57 21.41 -25.10
CA PRO A 5 13.42 22.11 -24.15
C PRO A 5 14.00 21.09 -23.18
N HIS A 6 15.33 20.96 -23.18
CA HIS A 6 16.06 20.32 -22.11
C HIS A 6 15.81 21.15 -20.86
N ASP A 7 14.94 20.67 -19.99
CA ASP A 7 14.65 21.30 -18.71
C ASP A 7 15.95 21.26 -17.88
N GLU A 8 16.76 22.33 -17.92
CA GLU A 8 17.94 22.54 -17.08
C GLU A 8 17.56 22.75 -15.60
N ALA A 9 16.77 21.84 -15.02
CA ALA A 9 16.19 22.05 -13.69
C ALA A 9 16.63 21.04 -12.63
N LEU A 10 17.51 20.08 -12.92
CA LEU A 10 18.18 19.27 -11.89
C LEU A 10 19.61 18.97 -12.34
N SER A 11 20.61 19.50 -11.62
CA SER A 11 22.02 19.19 -11.92
C SER A 11 22.28 17.69 -11.69
N GLU A 12 23.24 17.12 -12.44
CA GLU A 12 23.71 15.73 -12.25
C GLU A 12 24.06 15.41 -10.78
N GLU A 13 24.43 16.41 -9.99
CA GLU A 13 24.67 16.27 -8.54
C GLU A 13 23.42 15.83 -7.76
N PHE A 14 22.20 16.25 -8.16
CA PHE A 14 20.95 15.81 -7.53
C PHE A 14 20.61 14.33 -7.82
N TYR A 15 21.21 13.73 -8.85
CA TYR A 15 20.96 12.34 -9.21
C TYR A 15 21.94 11.36 -8.58
N LYS A 16 23.12 11.83 -8.14
CA LYS A 16 24.19 10.99 -7.57
C LYS A 16 23.78 10.25 -6.30
N ASP A 17 22.86 10.83 -5.52
CA ASP A 17 22.41 10.28 -4.25
C ASP A 17 21.07 9.53 -4.34
N ARG A 18 20.57 9.25 -5.55
CA ARG A 18 19.33 8.47 -5.69
C ARG A 18 19.56 7.05 -5.19
N PRO A 19 18.79 6.59 -4.18
CA PRO A 19 18.94 5.23 -3.69
C PRO A 19 18.59 4.24 -4.81
N VAL A 20 19.43 3.21 -4.98
CA VAL A 20 19.12 2.10 -5.87
C VAL A 20 17.96 1.32 -5.26
N ILE A 21 16.85 1.25 -5.99
CA ILE A 21 15.68 0.51 -5.55
C ILE A 21 15.89 -0.97 -5.81
N ALA A 22 15.85 -1.77 -4.74
CA ALA A 22 16.00 -3.21 -4.83
C ALA A 22 14.78 -3.88 -5.45
N ALA A 23 15.00 -5.04 -6.10
CA ALA A 23 13.92 -5.84 -6.64
C ALA A 23 13.03 -6.44 -5.52
N HIS A 24 11.74 -6.61 -5.81
CA HIS A 24 10.75 -7.24 -4.95
C HIS A 24 10.18 -8.53 -5.57
N CYS A 25 9.40 -9.26 -4.78
CA CYS A 25 8.70 -10.47 -5.22
C CYS A 25 7.18 -10.36 -5.08
N PHE A 26 6.62 -9.14 -4.98
CA PHE A 26 5.17 -8.95 -4.94
C PHE A 26 4.50 -9.38 -6.24
N THR A 27 3.31 -9.96 -6.12
CA THR A 27 2.40 -10.28 -7.22
C THR A 27 1.06 -9.60 -7.02
N GLU A 28 0.33 -9.37 -8.11
CA GLU A 28 -1.04 -8.84 -8.04
C GLU A 28 -1.93 -9.76 -7.18
N GLY A 29 -2.80 -9.17 -6.37
CA GLY A 29 -3.65 -9.85 -5.40
C GLY A 29 -3.01 -10.06 -4.03
N MET A 30 -1.68 -9.92 -3.86
CA MET A 30 -1.05 -10.04 -2.54
C MET A 30 -1.60 -9.01 -1.55
N LYS A 31 -1.86 -9.48 -0.33
CA LYS A 31 -2.30 -8.65 0.79
C LYS A 31 -1.12 -8.16 1.62
N LEU A 32 -1.21 -6.93 2.10
CA LEU A 32 -0.23 -6.30 2.99
C LEU A 32 -0.92 -5.32 3.95
N GLU A 33 -0.16 -4.76 4.88
CA GLU A 33 -0.60 -3.67 5.76
C GLU A 33 0.01 -2.35 5.30
N ALA A 34 -0.77 -1.27 5.26
CA ALA A 34 -0.28 0.04 4.85
C ALA A 34 -0.86 1.20 5.66
N VAL A 35 -0.10 2.29 5.74
CA VAL A 35 -0.57 3.58 6.27
C VAL A 35 -1.54 4.20 5.26
N ASP A 36 -2.74 4.60 5.71
CA ASP A 36 -3.66 5.37 4.87
C ASP A 36 -3.12 6.79 4.68
N PRO A 37 -2.86 7.26 3.44
CA PRO A 37 -2.41 8.62 3.21
C PRO A 37 -3.36 9.70 3.75
N ALA A 38 -4.66 9.42 3.90
CA ALA A 38 -5.62 10.34 4.50
C ALA A 38 -5.75 10.20 6.03
N SER A 39 -5.22 9.10 6.60
CA SER A 39 -5.25 8.82 8.04
C SER A 39 -3.87 8.29 8.46
N PRO A 40 -2.84 9.16 8.52
CA PRO A 40 -1.43 8.73 8.61
C PRO A 40 -1.07 8.03 9.93
N PHE A 41 -1.96 8.04 10.91
CA PHE A 41 -1.82 7.32 12.19
C PHE A 41 -2.51 5.95 12.21
N CYS A 42 -3.15 5.57 11.10
CA CYS A 42 -3.90 4.32 10.98
C CYS A 42 -3.20 3.39 9.98
N ILE A 43 -2.97 2.15 10.41
CA ILE A 43 -2.55 1.06 9.54
C ILE A 43 -3.79 0.24 9.19
N SER A 44 -3.98 -0.02 7.90
CA SER A 44 -5.13 -0.72 7.34
C SER A 44 -4.67 -1.80 6.35
N PRO A 45 -5.52 -2.79 6.03
CA PRO A 45 -5.21 -3.79 5.02
C PRO A 45 -5.17 -3.10 3.66
N ALA A 46 -4.29 -3.59 2.79
CA ALA A 46 -4.20 -3.12 1.44
C ALA A 46 -3.82 -4.28 0.50
N THR A 47 -4.10 -4.08 -0.77
CA THR A 47 -3.89 -5.08 -1.81
C THR A 47 -2.96 -4.54 -2.88
N VAL A 48 -2.00 -5.36 -3.32
CA VAL A 48 -1.22 -5.12 -4.54
C VAL A 48 -2.16 -5.29 -5.74
N THR A 49 -2.55 -4.20 -6.38
CA THR A 49 -3.51 -4.24 -7.50
C THR A 49 -2.85 -4.25 -8.87
N LYS A 50 -1.58 -3.85 -8.95
CA LYS A 50 -0.82 -3.87 -10.20
C LYS A 50 0.68 -3.97 -9.94
N VAL A 51 1.39 -4.74 -10.75
CA VAL A 51 2.87 -4.77 -10.75
C VAL A 51 3.39 -4.16 -12.06
N PHE A 52 4.23 -3.13 -11.97
CA PHE A 52 4.76 -2.42 -13.15
C PHE A 52 6.16 -2.89 -13.54
N SER A 53 6.97 -3.26 -12.55
CA SER A 53 8.31 -3.82 -12.75
C SER A 53 8.70 -4.67 -11.54
N ASP A 54 9.93 -5.18 -11.52
CA ASP A 54 10.54 -5.80 -10.33
C ASP A 54 10.82 -4.78 -9.21
N GLN A 55 10.68 -3.48 -9.46
CA GLN A 55 10.92 -2.41 -8.49
C GLN A 55 9.64 -1.74 -7.99
N TYR A 56 8.60 -1.64 -8.81
CA TYR A 56 7.42 -0.81 -8.53
C TYR A 56 6.09 -1.56 -8.69
N PHE A 57 5.18 -1.28 -7.76
CA PHE A 57 3.84 -1.85 -7.71
C PHE A 57 2.83 -0.85 -7.15
N LEU A 58 1.56 -1.05 -7.47
CA LEU A 58 0.44 -0.24 -7.00
C LEU A 58 -0.24 -0.94 -5.83
N VAL A 59 -0.49 -0.20 -4.77
CA VAL A 59 -1.23 -0.66 -3.60
C VAL A 59 -2.55 0.12 -3.51
N LYS A 60 -3.67 -0.59 -3.31
CA LYS A 60 -4.98 -0.02 -3.03
C LYS A 60 -5.37 -0.34 -1.59
N MET A 61 -5.82 0.67 -0.85
CA MET A 61 -6.36 0.46 0.50
C MET A 61 -7.65 -0.35 0.42
N ASP A 62 -7.77 -1.39 1.26
CA ASP A 62 -8.99 -2.20 1.33
C ASP A 62 -10.07 -1.41 2.09
N ASN A 63 -11.24 -1.24 1.49
CA ASN A 63 -12.37 -0.58 2.15
C ASN A 63 -12.98 -1.55 3.17
N LEU A 64 -12.92 -1.18 4.46
CA LEU A 64 -13.48 -1.99 5.55
C LEU A 64 -14.85 -1.49 6.03
N CYS A 65 -15.30 -0.34 5.55
CA CYS A 65 -16.66 0.13 5.77
C CYS A 65 -17.55 -0.62 4.78
N GLY A 66 -18.40 -1.51 5.26
CA GLY A 66 -19.32 -2.34 4.46
C GLY A 66 -20.45 -1.55 3.79
N ASP A 67 -20.20 -0.29 3.43
CA ASP A 67 -21.07 0.46 2.56
C ASP A 67 -20.58 0.24 1.13
N ASP A 68 -21.16 -0.75 0.45
CA ASP A 68 -20.94 -1.12 -0.96
C ASP A 68 -21.23 0.05 -1.95
N LEU A 69 -21.49 1.25 -1.44
CA LEU A 69 -21.82 2.46 -2.18
C LEU A 69 -20.61 3.35 -2.50
N VAL A 70 -19.44 3.12 -1.89
CA VAL A 70 -18.19 3.70 -2.41
C VAL A 70 -17.73 2.90 -3.61
N SER A 71 -18.24 3.29 -4.79
CA SER A 71 -17.92 2.78 -6.13
C SER A 71 -16.57 2.04 -6.20
N GLU A 72 -16.55 0.84 -6.80
CA GLU A 72 -15.40 -0.04 -7.05
C GLU A 72 -14.12 0.65 -7.60
N GLY A 73 -14.18 1.93 -7.98
CA GLY A 73 -13.06 2.79 -8.37
C GLY A 73 -12.56 3.80 -7.31
N SER A 74 -13.17 3.91 -6.13
CA SER A 74 -12.91 4.98 -5.15
C SER A 74 -11.96 4.59 -4.01
N GLY A 75 -11.31 3.43 -4.09
CA GLY A 75 -10.28 3.05 -3.12
C GLY A 75 -8.98 3.81 -3.40
N LYS A 76 -8.45 4.49 -2.38
CA LYS A 76 -7.19 5.24 -2.49
C LYS A 76 -6.08 4.27 -2.87
N SER A 77 -5.34 4.61 -3.93
CA SER A 77 -4.20 3.82 -4.40
C SER A 77 -2.95 4.68 -4.44
N PHE A 78 -1.80 4.07 -4.19
CA PHE A 78 -0.50 4.75 -4.29
C PHE A 78 0.54 3.81 -4.88
N LEU A 79 1.48 4.40 -5.62
CA LEU A 79 2.62 3.71 -6.20
C LEU A 79 3.71 3.61 -5.14
N CYS A 80 4.29 2.43 -4.98
CA CYS A 80 5.39 2.21 -4.05
C CYS A 80 6.43 1.22 -4.62
N HIS A 81 7.57 1.18 -3.94
CA HIS A 81 8.60 0.17 -4.10
C HIS A 81 8.82 -0.55 -2.77
N ARG A 82 9.66 -1.59 -2.76
CA ARG A 82 9.93 -2.46 -1.60
C ARG A 82 10.26 -1.72 -0.30
N ASP A 83 11.02 -0.64 -0.39
CA ASP A 83 11.55 0.12 0.74
C ASP A 83 10.76 1.42 0.98
N SER A 84 9.60 1.59 0.33
CA SER A 84 8.72 2.72 0.60
C SER A 84 8.28 2.69 2.07
N PRO A 85 8.30 3.83 2.79
CA PRO A 85 7.81 3.87 4.16
C PRO A 85 6.30 3.62 4.18
N GLY A 86 5.82 3.01 5.26
CA GLY A 86 4.38 2.84 5.48
C GLY A 86 3.74 1.68 4.73
N ILE A 87 4.52 0.80 4.10
CA ILE A 87 4.08 -0.55 3.71
C ILE A 87 4.72 -1.58 4.62
N PHE A 88 3.95 -2.58 5.02
CA PHE A 88 4.36 -3.59 5.98
C PHE A 88 3.87 -4.97 5.56
N PRO A 89 4.63 -6.04 5.85
CA PRO A 89 4.13 -7.39 5.66
C PRO A 89 2.86 -7.60 6.50
N ALA A 90 2.02 -8.55 6.07
CA ALA A 90 0.89 -8.96 6.87
C ALA A 90 1.32 -9.33 8.31
N GLN A 91 0.49 -8.97 9.28
CA GLN A 91 0.68 -9.15 10.73
C GLN A 91 1.72 -8.22 11.38
N TRP A 92 2.19 -7.16 10.70
CA TRP A 92 3.18 -6.25 11.28
C TRP A 92 2.63 -5.47 12.48
N SER A 93 1.43 -4.91 12.35
CA SER A 93 0.72 -4.22 13.44
C SER A 93 0.56 -5.09 14.68
N LEU A 94 0.12 -6.35 14.51
CA LEU A 94 -0.03 -7.33 15.58
C LEU A 94 1.31 -7.58 16.30
N LYS A 95 2.39 -7.79 15.55
CA LYS A 95 3.74 -8.03 16.11
C LYS A 95 4.30 -6.84 16.87
N ASN A 96 3.91 -5.62 16.50
CA ASN A 96 4.40 -4.39 17.11
C ASN A 96 3.43 -3.78 18.14
N GLY A 97 2.33 -4.48 18.46
CA GLY A 97 1.34 -4.01 19.44
C GLY A 97 0.60 -2.75 19.01
N LEU A 98 0.52 -2.48 17.70
CA LEU A 98 -0.18 -1.30 17.18
C LEU A 98 -1.66 -1.63 17.00
N PRO A 99 -2.57 -0.83 17.60
CA PRO A 99 -4.00 -1.04 17.45
C PRO A 99 -4.40 -0.75 16.01
N LEU A 100 -5.05 -1.72 15.39
CA LEU A 100 -5.67 -1.55 14.09
C LEU A 100 -6.98 -0.79 14.29
N SER A 101 -7.22 0.21 13.44
CA SER A 101 -8.42 1.03 13.58
C SER A 101 -9.66 0.16 13.32
N PRO A 102 -10.64 0.12 14.24
CA PRO A 102 -11.89 -0.59 13.98
C PRO A 102 -12.64 0.08 12.82
N PRO A 103 -13.37 -0.67 11.99
CA PRO A 103 -14.21 -0.07 10.95
C PRO A 103 -15.31 0.81 11.58
N PRO A 104 -15.71 1.93 10.94
CA PRO A 104 -16.79 2.76 11.44
C PRO A 104 -18.13 1.99 11.44
N GLY A 105 -18.76 1.82 12.60
CA GLY A 105 -20.16 1.38 12.70
C GLY A 105 -20.44 -0.13 12.87
N GLY A 106 -19.45 -0.98 13.18
CA GLY A 106 -19.65 -2.43 13.35
C GLY A 106 -19.20 -2.97 14.71
N GLU A 107 -19.97 -3.92 15.24
CA GLU A 107 -19.82 -4.53 16.57
C GLU A 107 -18.51 -5.33 16.73
N THR A 108 -17.84 -5.06 17.85
CA THR A 108 -17.00 -5.94 18.69
C THR A 108 -16.47 -7.24 18.06
N LEU A 109 -15.16 -7.24 17.81
CA LEU A 109 -14.25 -8.38 17.99
C LEU A 109 -14.29 -9.57 17.02
N VAL A 110 -14.73 -9.43 15.76
CA VAL A 110 -13.98 -10.16 14.72
C VAL A 110 -12.69 -9.39 14.54
N THR A 111 -11.69 -9.71 15.37
CA THR A 111 -10.46 -8.93 15.45
C THR A 111 -9.93 -8.76 14.03
N PHE A 112 -9.62 -7.55 13.63
CA PHE A 112 -9.12 -7.23 12.29
C PHE A 112 -7.99 -8.19 11.83
N THR A 113 -7.24 -8.73 12.79
CA THR A 113 -6.31 -9.85 12.64
C THR A 113 -6.91 -11.13 12.05
N GLU A 114 -8.11 -11.55 12.42
CA GLU A 114 -8.84 -12.68 11.82
C GLU A 114 -9.30 -12.39 10.38
N LEU A 115 -9.66 -11.14 10.10
CA LEU A 115 -10.06 -10.70 8.76
C LEU A 115 -8.83 -10.63 7.83
N LEU A 116 -7.72 -10.09 8.32
CA LEU A 116 -6.41 -10.16 7.66
C LEU A 116 -5.93 -11.60 7.47
N LEU A 117 -6.06 -12.47 8.49
CA LEU A 117 -5.72 -13.89 8.38
C LEU A 117 -6.57 -14.59 7.31
N LYS A 118 -7.88 -14.32 7.24
CA LYS A 118 -8.75 -14.84 6.18
C LYS A 118 -8.38 -14.31 4.79
N LEU A 119 -8.12 -13.01 4.66
CA LEU A 119 -7.75 -12.37 3.39
C LEU A 119 -6.36 -12.79 2.90
N CYS A 120 -5.39 -12.98 3.81
CA CYS A 120 -4.05 -13.44 3.46
C CYS A 120 -3.98 -14.95 3.19
N SER A 121 -4.92 -15.75 3.72
CA SER A 121 -4.97 -17.21 3.49
C SER A 121 -5.65 -17.61 2.19
N THR A 122 -6.24 -16.66 1.43
CA THR A 122 -6.92 -16.94 0.16
C THR A 122 -6.04 -16.78 -1.09
N SER A 123 -4.74 -16.54 -0.95
CA SER A 123 -3.79 -16.66 -2.07
C SER A 123 -3.15 -18.06 -2.04
N PHE A 124 -3.70 -18.97 -2.84
CA PHE A 124 -3.02 -20.17 -3.33
C PHE A 124 -2.90 -20.08 -4.84
#